data_AF-A0A8C2VZ87-F1
#
_entry.id   AF-A0A8C2VZ87-F1
#
_cell.length_a   1.000
_cell.length_b   1.000
_cell.length_c   1.000
_cell.angle_alpha   90.00
_cell.angle_beta   90.00
_cell.angle_gamma   90.00
#
_symmetry.space_group_name_H-M   'P 1'
#
loop_
_entity.id
_entity.type
_entity.pdbx_description
1 polymer ?
#
loop_
_entity_poly.entity_id
_entity_poly.type
_entity_poly.pdbx_seq_one_letter_code
_entity_poly.pdbx_strand_id
1 'polypeptide(L)'
;MPMLSEDSGLHETLALLTSQLRPDSSHREEMGFLRDVFSERSLSYLMKIHEKLRCYERQSPTPVLHSAVALAEDVAEELQAASAHGDERELLQLLATPHLRAVLMVHDTVAQKNFDPVLPPLPDNIDGEFEEESVKIVRLVKNKEPLGATIRRDEHTGAVVVARIMRGGAADRSGLVHVGDELREVNGVAVLHKRPDEISQILVGLPGAGGLSPS
;
A
#
# COMPACT_ATOMS: atom_id res chain seq x y z
N MET A 1 10.84 -25.38 1.74
CA MET A 1 10.24 -24.05 1.51
C MET A 1 9.07 -24.27 0.58
N PRO A 2 7.81 -23.99 0.98
CA PRO A 2 6.71 -24.06 0.04
C PRO A 2 6.95 -22.97 -1.02
N MET A 3 7.00 -23.39 -2.27
CA MET A 3 7.22 -22.52 -3.42
C MET A 3 5.94 -21.73 -3.66
N LEU A 4 6.00 -20.41 -3.55
CA LEU A 4 4.94 -19.54 -4.06
C LEU A 4 4.89 -19.75 -5.58
N SER A 5 3.74 -20.19 -6.08
CA SER A 5 3.50 -20.26 -7.52
C SER A 5 3.34 -18.84 -8.05
N GLU A 6 3.73 -18.58 -9.30
CA GLU A 6 3.53 -17.27 -9.95
C GLU A 6 2.04 -16.86 -10.03
N ASP A 7 1.13 -17.79 -9.75
CA ASP A 7 -0.33 -17.63 -9.74
C ASP A 7 -0.94 -17.50 -8.33
N SER A 8 -0.10 -17.44 -7.28
CA SER A 8 -0.59 -17.29 -5.90
C SER A 8 -1.09 -15.87 -5.65
N GLY A 9 -2.42 -15.71 -5.67
CA GLY A 9 -3.09 -14.43 -5.40
C GLY A 9 -2.78 -13.86 -4.01
N LEU A 10 -3.00 -12.55 -3.84
CA LEU A 10 -2.67 -11.80 -2.63
C LEU A 10 -3.15 -12.48 -1.33
N HIS A 11 -4.32 -13.09 -1.34
CA HIS A 11 -4.89 -13.79 -0.19
C HIS A 11 -4.08 -15.02 0.22
N GLU A 12 -3.61 -15.84 -0.73
CA GLU A 12 -2.81 -17.03 -0.43
C GLU A 12 -1.44 -16.60 0.13
N THR A 13 -0.88 -15.50 -0.38
CA THR A 13 0.34 -14.90 0.16
C THR A 13 0.14 -14.40 1.59
N LEU A 14 -0.96 -13.69 1.89
CA LEU A 14 -1.27 -13.19 3.23
C LEU A 14 -1.55 -14.32 4.23
N ALA A 15 -2.28 -15.36 3.82
CA ALA A 15 -2.52 -16.55 4.63
C ALA A 15 -1.21 -17.33 4.90
N LEU A 16 -0.34 -17.46 3.90
CA LEU A 16 0.96 -18.10 4.06
C LEU A 16 1.89 -17.29 4.97
N LEU A 17 1.96 -15.98 4.79
CA LEU A 17 2.76 -15.08 5.64
C LEU A 17 2.31 -15.15 7.09
N THR A 18 1.00 -15.06 7.35
CA THR A 18 0.46 -15.16 8.71
C THR A 18 0.64 -16.54 9.34
N SER A 19 0.68 -17.61 8.55
CA SER A 19 1.01 -18.96 9.05
C SER A 19 2.50 -19.13 9.44
N GLN A 20 3.39 -18.32 8.86
CA GLN A 20 4.84 -18.39 9.07
C GLN A 20 5.34 -17.45 10.17
N LEU A 21 4.54 -16.45 10.56
CA LEU A 21 4.84 -15.57 11.67
C LEU A 21 4.83 -16.36 12.98
N ARG A 22 5.96 -16.33 13.71
CA ARG A 22 6.05 -16.91 15.06
C ARG A 22 5.52 -15.88 16.05
N PRO A 23 4.44 -16.15 16.79
CA PRO A 23 3.96 -15.21 17.78
C PRO A 23 4.94 -15.17 18.96
N ASP A 24 5.55 -14.02 19.20
CA ASP A 24 6.06 -13.70 20.54
C ASP A 24 4.89 -13.61 21.52
N SER A 25 5.17 -13.82 22.80
CA SER A 25 4.13 -13.90 23.85
C SER A 25 3.22 -12.66 23.91
N SER A 26 3.67 -11.51 23.44
CA SER A 26 2.91 -10.25 23.42
C SER A 26 1.89 -10.14 22.29
N HIS A 27 2.10 -10.80 21.14
CA HIS A 27 1.26 -10.65 19.93
C HIS A 27 0.50 -11.92 19.55
N ARG A 28 0.43 -12.89 20.48
CA ARG A 28 -0.15 -14.21 20.23
C ARG A 28 -1.63 -14.15 19.85
N GLU A 29 -2.38 -13.24 20.49
CA GLU A 29 -3.81 -13.07 20.26
C GLU A 29 -4.08 -12.39 18.91
N GLU A 30 -3.34 -11.33 18.60
CA GLU A 30 -3.40 -10.59 17.32
C GLU A 30 -3.04 -11.50 16.13
N MET A 31 -1.98 -12.29 16.27
CA MET A 31 -1.57 -13.25 15.23
C MET A 31 -2.56 -14.41 15.11
N GLY A 32 -3.20 -14.80 16.22
CA GLY A 32 -4.31 -15.75 16.20
C GLY A 32 -5.47 -15.23 15.37
N PHE A 33 -5.91 -14.01 15.67
CA PHE A 33 -6.98 -13.33 14.95
C PHE A 33 -6.69 -13.19 13.46
N LEU A 34 -5.50 -12.70 13.08
CA LEU A 34 -5.13 -12.53 11.67
C LEU A 34 -5.13 -13.87 10.93
N ARG A 35 -4.60 -14.93 11.54
CA ARG A 35 -4.63 -16.27 10.95
C ARG A 35 -6.07 -16.72 10.72
N ASP A 36 -6.95 -16.49 11.69
CA ASP A 36 -8.36 -16.89 11.58
C ASP A 36 -9.04 -16.10 10.46
N VAL A 37 -8.88 -14.78 10.41
CA VAL A 37 -9.41 -13.90 9.35
C VAL A 37 -8.88 -14.28 7.96
N PHE A 38 -7.57 -14.49 7.79
CA PHE A 38 -7.01 -14.87 6.49
C PHE A 38 -7.26 -16.32 6.11
N SER A 39 -7.69 -17.17 7.05
CA SER A 39 -8.14 -18.53 6.76
C SER A 39 -9.63 -18.59 6.42
N GLU A 40 -10.39 -17.51 6.64
CA GLU A 40 -11.82 -17.47 6.33
C GLU A 40 -12.08 -17.63 4.83
N ARG A 41 -12.94 -18.60 4.51
CA ARG A 41 -13.26 -18.96 3.12
C ARG A 41 -14.01 -17.82 2.41
N SER A 42 -14.84 -17.09 3.13
CA SER A 42 -15.57 -15.93 2.61
C SER A 42 -14.61 -14.83 2.15
N LEU A 43 -13.61 -14.50 2.97
CA LEU A 43 -12.57 -13.53 2.63
C LEU A 43 -11.72 -14.02 1.46
N SER A 44 -11.41 -15.32 1.39
CA SER A 44 -10.73 -15.92 0.25
C SER A 44 -11.44 -15.66 -1.07
N TYR A 45 -12.75 -15.91 -1.12
CA TYR A 45 -13.55 -15.66 -2.32
C TYR A 45 -13.64 -14.18 -2.64
N LEU A 46 -13.84 -13.32 -1.63
CA LEU A 46 -13.91 -11.87 -1.84
C LEU A 46 -12.61 -11.33 -2.45
N MET A 47 -11.45 -11.76 -1.93
CA MET A 47 -10.14 -11.35 -2.44
C MET A 47 -9.90 -11.84 -3.86
N LYS A 48 -10.31 -13.08 -4.19
CA LYS A 48 -10.24 -13.62 -5.56
C LYS A 48 -11.12 -12.84 -6.54
N ILE A 49 -12.34 -12.48 -6.13
CA ILE A 49 -13.24 -11.64 -6.93
C ILE A 49 -12.60 -10.26 -7.15
N HIS A 50 -12.10 -9.63 -6.07
CA HIS A 50 -11.43 -8.34 -6.15
C HIS A 50 -10.23 -8.35 -7.11
N GLU A 51 -9.37 -9.37 -7.01
CA GLU A 51 -8.20 -9.54 -7.88
C GLU A 51 -8.62 -9.68 -9.36
N LYS A 52 -9.66 -10.48 -9.64
CA LYS A 52 -10.20 -10.61 -11.01
C LYS A 52 -10.82 -9.30 -11.50
N LEU A 53 -11.54 -8.55 -10.65
CA LEU A 53 -12.12 -7.26 -11.02
C LEU A 53 -11.04 -6.20 -11.28
N ARG A 54 -9.95 -6.18 -10.51
CA ARG A 54 -8.81 -5.29 -10.74
C ARG A 54 -8.15 -5.48 -12.11
N CYS A 55 -8.15 -6.70 -12.65
CA CYS A 55 -7.66 -6.93 -14.01
C CYS A 55 -8.46 -6.13 -15.04
N TYR A 56 -9.79 -6.03 -14.87
CA TYR A 56 -10.65 -5.24 -15.74
C TYR A 56 -10.51 -3.73 -15.49
N GLU A 57 -10.29 -3.31 -14.24
CA GLU A 57 -10.03 -1.91 -13.92
C GLU A 57 -8.77 -1.39 -14.65
N ARG A 58 -7.69 -2.20 -14.69
CA ARG A 58 -6.47 -1.86 -15.44
C ARG A 58 -6.68 -1.70 -16.94
N GLN A 59 -7.71 -2.34 -17.49
CA GLN A 59 -8.06 -2.31 -18.91
C GLN A 59 -9.29 -1.42 -19.17
N SER A 60 -9.75 -0.68 -18.16
CA SER A 60 -10.95 0.12 -18.29
C SER A 60 -10.73 1.28 -19.26
N PRO A 61 -11.70 1.53 -20.17
CA PRO A 61 -11.61 2.67 -21.08
C PRO A 61 -11.76 3.97 -20.27
N THR A 62 -11.11 5.03 -20.74
CA THR A 62 -11.32 6.38 -20.19
C THR A 62 -12.73 6.84 -20.53
N PRO A 63 -13.54 7.28 -19.55
CA PRO A 63 -14.88 7.79 -19.83
C PRO A 63 -14.79 9.06 -20.67
N VAL A 64 -15.64 9.16 -21.70
CA VAL A 64 -15.66 10.31 -22.60
C VAL A 64 -16.17 11.57 -21.88
N LEU A 65 -17.01 11.38 -20.88
CA LEU A 65 -17.64 12.41 -20.07
C LEU A 65 -17.92 11.85 -18.66
N HIS A 66 -18.23 12.72 -17.71
CA HIS A 66 -18.47 12.32 -16.31
C HIS A 66 -19.90 12.65 -15.83
N SER A 67 -20.72 13.22 -16.72
CA SER A 67 -22.03 13.79 -16.40
C SER A 67 -23.05 13.50 -17.53
N ALA A 68 -23.24 12.22 -17.85
CA ALA A 68 -24.13 11.73 -18.89
C ALA A 68 -25.59 12.02 -18.57
N VAL A 69 -25.94 11.97 -17.28
CA VAL A 69 -27.28 12.30 -16.81
C VAL A 69 -27.60 13.76 -17.10
N ALA A 70 -26.70 14.69 -16.76
CA ALA A 70 -26.90 16.11 -17.01
C ALA A 70 -27.04 16.40 -18.52
N LEU A 71 -26.17 15.80 -19.35
CA LEU A 71 -26.26 15.94 -20.80
C LEU A 71 -27.60 15.42 -21.36
N ALA A 72 -28.09 14.29 -20.85
CA ALA A 72 -29.38 13.75 -21.27
C ALA A 72 -30.56 14.65 -20.85
N GLU A 73 -30.45 15.33 -19.71
CA GLU A 73 -31.44 16.30 -19.25
C GLU A 73 -31.41 17.57 -20.11
N ASP A 74 -30.22 18.10 -20.42
CA ASP A 74 -30.06 19.25 -21.33
C ASP A 74 -30.67 18.96 -22.72
N VAL A 75 -30.38 17.78 -23.29
CA VAL A 75 -30.95 17.34 -24.57
C VAL A 75 -32.47 17.21 -24.46
N ALA A 76 -32.98 16.66 -23.36
CA ALA A 76 -34.42 16.52 -23.17
C ALA A 76 -35.13 17.87 -23.04
N GLU A 77 -34.50 18.86 -22.39
CA GLU A 77 -35.03 20.23 -22.29
C GLU A 77 -35.05 20.92 -23.66
N GLU A 78 -33.98 20.81 -24.44
CA GLU A 78 -33.88 21.42 -25.77
C GLU A 78 -34.92 20.86 -26.75
N LEU A 79 -35.11 19.54 -26.77
CA LEU A 79 -36.11 18.89 -27.62
C LEU A 79 -37.55 19.26 -27.21
N GLN A 80 -37.81 19.43 -25.92
CA GLN A 80 -39.12 19.88 -25.44
C GLN A 80 -39.41 21.32 -25.84
N ALA A 81 -38.41 22.21 -25.78
CA ALA A 81 -38.54 23.61 -26.19
C ALA A 81 -38.79 23.76 -27.69
N ALA A 82 -38.25 22.85 -28.52
CA ALA A 82 -38.38 22.87 -29.97
C ALA A 82 -39.70 22.31 -30.53
N SER A 83 -40.67 21.91 -29.68
CA SER A 83 -41.91 21.23 -30.08
C SER A 83 -41.66 19.91 -30.83
N ALA A 84 -40.98 18.98 -30.15
CA ALA A 84 -40.53 17.69 -30.68
C ALA A 84 -41.56 16.92 -31.55
N HIS A 85 -41.14 16.53 -32.75
CA HIS A 85 -41.95 15.70 -33.67
C HIS A 85 -41.17 14.50 -34.22
N GLY A 86 -41.87 13.38 -34.44
CA GLY A 86 -41.26 12.15 -34.97
C GLY A 86 -40.14 11.61 -34.06
N ASP A 87 -38.95 11.47 -34.63
CA ASP A 87 -37.74 10.92 -34.00
C ASP A 87 -37.36 11.64 -32.70
N GLU A 88 -37.58 12.96 -32.61
CA GLU A 88 -37.29 13.75 -31.41
C GLU A 88 -38.13 13.31 -30.21
N ARG A 89 -39.39 12.94 -30.47
CA ARG A 89 -40.32 12.46 -29.43
C ARG A 89 -40.00 11.03 -29.02
N GLU A 90 -39.56 10.20 -29.95
CA GLU A 90 -39.06 8.86 -29.65
C GLU A 90 -37.80 8.92 -28.77
N LEU A 91 -36.85 9.80 -29.10
CA LEU A 91 -35.65 10.02 -28.30
C LEU A 91 -35.99 10.51 -26.89
N LEU A 92 -36.90 11.49 -26.74
CA LEU A 92 -37.39 11.92 -25.43
C LEU A 92 -37.97 10.76 -24.61
N GLN A 93 -38.76 9.91 -25.26
CA GLN A 93 -39.38 8.75 -24.60
C GLN A 93 -38.31 7.72 -24.18
N LEU A 94 -37.28 7.50 -24.99
CA LEU A 94 -36.14 6.64 -24.68
C LEU A 94 -35.32 7.18 -23.50
N LEU A 95 -34.96 8.48 -23.53
CA LEU A 95 -34.24 9.17 -22.45
C LEU A 95 -35.02 9.15 -21.12
N ALA A 96 -36.35 9.15 -21.18
CA ALA A 96 -37.21 9.03 -20.02
C ALA A 96 -37.35 7.59 -19.48
N THR A 97 -36.89 6.56 -20.21
CA THR A 97 -37.01 5.18 -19.73
C THR A 97 -36.15 4.94 -18.48
N PRO A 98 -36.66 4.17 -17.50
CA PRO A 98 -35.94 3.94 -16.25
C PRO A 98 -34.62 3.23 -16.47
N HIS A 99 -34.56 2.32 -17.46
CA HIS A 99 -33.35 1.57 -17.79
C HIS A 99 -32.25 2.46 -18.34
N LEU A 100 -32.58 3.36 -19.27
CA LEU A 100 -31.59 4.27 -19.84
C LEU A 100 -31.10 5.27 -18.79
N ARG A 101 -32.01 5.83 -17.98
CA ARG A 101 -31.62 6.67 -16.84
C ARG A 101 -30.69 5.93 -15.88
N ALA A 102 -31.00 4.66 -15.54
CA ALA A 102 -30.14 3.85 -14.67
C ALA A 102 -28.74 3.63 -15.27
N VAL A 103 -28.65 3.37 -16.58
CA VAL A 103 -27.36 3.21 -17.27
C VAL A 103 -26.55 4.52 -17.23
N LEU A 104 -27.18 5.67 -17.47
CA LEU A 104 -26.51 6.97 -17.38
C LEU A 104 -26.04 7.29 -15.95
N MET A 105 -26.84 6.94 -14.94
CA MET A 105 -26.45 7.09 -13.53
C MET A 105 -25.27 6.19 -13.15
N VAL A 106 -25.28 4.92 -13.60
CA VAL A 106 -24.16 4.00 -13.38
C VAL A 106 -22.91 4.46 -14.11
N HIS A 107 -23.07 4.96 -15.34
CA HIS A 107 -21.97 5.57 -16.09
C HIS A 107 -21.32 6.69 -15.28
N ASP A 108 -22.10 7.65 -14.77
CA ASP A 108 -21.56 8.78 -14.02
C ASP A 108 -20.91 8.35 -12.71
N THR A 109 -21.52 7.39 -12.00
CA THR A 109 -20.97 6.82 -10.76
C THR A 109 -19.60 6.17 -11.00
N VAL A 110 -19.46 5.39 -12.08
CA VAL A 110 -18.20 4.71 -12.43
C VAL A 110 -17.17 5.71 -12.97
N ALA A 111 -17.58 6.63 -13.84
CA ALA A 111 -16.70 7.64 -14.42
C ALA A 111 -16.09 8.56 -13.35
N GLN A 112 -16.89 8.95 -12.35
CA GLN A 112 -16.45 9.81 -11.24
C GLN A 112 -15.70 9.04 -10.15
N LYS A 113 -15.59 7.71 -10.25
CA LYS A 113 -15.09 6.83 -9.19
C LYS A 113 -15.83 6.99 -7.85
N ASN A 114 -17.11 7.38 -7.92
CA ASN A 114 -17.95 7.61 -6.75
C ASN A 114 -18.63 6.31 -6.27
N PHE A 115 -17.88 5.21 -6.29
CA PHE A 115 -18.31 3.89 -5.80
C PHE A 115 -17.43 3.40 -4.64
N ASP A 116 -16.32 4.09 -4.36
CA ASP A 116 -15.51 3.81 -3.19
C ASP A 116 -16.28 4.22 -1.92
N PRO A 117 -16.23 3.40 -0.86
CA PRO A 117 -16.86 3.76 0.40
C PRO A 117 -16.26 5.07 0.90
N VAL A 118 -17.12 6.05 1.17
CA VAL A 118 -16.70 7.29 1.83
C VAL A 118 -16.23 6.92 3.23
N LEU A 119 -14.92 6.94 3.42
CA LEU A 119 -14.35 6.76 4.75
C LEU A 119 -14.80 7.93 5.63
N PRO A 120 -15.18 7.67 6.90
CA PRO A 120 -15.39 8.77 7.84
C PRO A 120 -14.13 9.63 7.89
N PRO A 121 -14.26 10.96 8.05
CA PRO A 121 -13.11 11.81 8.26
C PRO A 121 -12.32 11.26 9.44
N LEU A 122 -11.00 11.17 9.26
CA LEU A 122 -10.11 10.80 10.36
C LEU A 122 -10.33 11.78 11.51
N PRO A 123 -10.48 11.33 12.77
CA PRO A 123 -10.56 12.24 13.90
C PRO A 123 -9.38 13.22 13.90
N ASP A 124 -9.61 14.49 14.24
CA ASP A 124 -8.62 15.58 14.29
C ASP A 124 -7.39 15.27 15.19
N ASN A 125 -7.45 14.19 15.95
CA ASN A 125 -6.44 13.70 16.87
C ASN A 125 -5.38 12.82 16.17
N ILE A 126 -5.63 12.39 14.92
CA ILE A 126 -4.78 11.43 14.19
C ILE A 126 -3.59 12.13 13.52
N ASP A 127 -3.67 13.43 13.27
CA ASP A 127 -2.62 14.19 12.57
C ASP A 127 -1.32 14.37 13.38
N GLY A 128 -1.31 13.99 14.66
CA GLY A 128 -0.13 14.09 15.54
C GLY A 128 0.41 12.76 16.10
N GLU A 129 -0.35 11.67 16.05
CA GLU A 129 0.07 10.36 16.60
C GLU A 129 0.51 9.36 15.52
N PHE A 130 0.19 9.63 14.26
CA PHE A 130 0.68 8.86 13.12
C PHE A 130 1.63 9.71 12.27
N GLU A 131 2.58 10.40 12.91
CA GLU A 131 3.90 10.45 12.26
C GLU A 131 4.28 9.00 12.07
N GLU A 132 4.30 8.61 10.81
CA GLU A 132 4.40 7.26 10.30
C GLU A 132 5.66 6.56 10.88
N GLU A 133 5.59 6.08 12.13
CA GLU A 133 6.61 5.24 12.77
C GLU A 133 6.51 3.82 12.19
N SER A 134 6.49 3.76 10.86
CA SER A 134 6.57 2.56 10.08
C SER A 134 8.03 2.13 10.06
N VAL A 135 8.31 0.98 10.68
CA VAL A 135 9.64 0.37 10.63
C VAL A 135 9.88 -0.14 9.21
N LYS A 136 10.82 0.49 8.50
CA LYS A 136 11.23 0.10 7.14
C LYS A 136 12.47 -0.78 7.19
N ILE A 137 12.40 -2.00 6.64
CA ILE A 137 13.55 -2.90 6.53
C ILE A 137 14.27 -2.61 5.21
N VAL A 138 15.49 -2.08 5.29
CA VAL A 138 16.29 -1.73 4.12
C VAL A 138 17.46 -2.71 3.95
N ARG A 139 17.55 -3.34 2.78
CA ARG A 139 18.70 -4.19 2.41
C ARG A 139 19.65 -3.43 1.49
N LEU A 140 20.85 -3.14 1.99
CA LEU A 140 21.89 -2.43 1.24
C LEU A 140 22.97 -3.41 0.78
N VAL A 141 23.30 -3.38 -0.51
CA VAL A 141 24.42 -4.14 -1.08
C VAL A 141 25.65 -3.23 -1.10
N LYS A 142 26.63 -3.50 -0.25
CA LYS A 142 27.92 -2.79 -0.20
C LYS A 142 29.02 -3.60 -0.88
N ASN A 143 29.60 -3.07 -1.95
CA ASN A 143 30.66 -3.76 -2.71
C ASN A 143 32.04 -3.48 -2.12
N LYS A 144 32.32 -4.06 -0.93
CA LYS A 144 33.54 -3.81 -0.11
C LYS A 144 33.76 -2.36 0.34
N GLU A 145 32.82 -1.48 0.06
CA GLU A 145 32.80 -0.08 0.48
C GLU A 145 32.05 0.09 1.82
N PRO A 146 32.30 1.17 2.58
CA PRO A 146 31.47 1.51 3.72
C PRO A 146 30.04 1.87 3.28
N LEU A 147 29.08 1.81 4.19
CA LEU A 147 27.67 2.12 3.90
C LEU A 147 27.46 3.52 3.30
N GLY A 148 28.37 4.46 3.58
CA GLY A 148 28.26 5.85 3.14
C GLY A 148 27.27 6.64 3.98
N ALA A 149 27.08 6.29 5.26
CA ALA A 149 26.28 7.04 6.20
C ALA A 149 27.01 7.16 7.55
N THR A 150 26.83 8.29 8.24
CA THR A 150 27.31 8.49 9.62
C THR A 150 26.14 8.54 10.56
N ILE A 151 26.29 7.99 11.75
CA ILE A 151 25.26 7.96 12.78
C ILE A 151 25.63 8.86 13.96
N ARG A 152 24.62 9.34 14.66
CA ARG A 152 24.74 10.07 15.92
C ARG A 152 23.81 9.43 16.94
N ARG A 153 24.21 9.44 18.20
CA ARG A 153 23.31 9.12 19.30
C ARG A 153 22.62 10.38 19.78
N ASP A 154 21.31 10.35 19.88
CA ASP A 154 20.55 11.41 20.56
C ASP A 154 20.77 11.28 22.08
N GLU A 155 21.18 12.37 22.72
CA GLU A 155 21.51 12.37 24.15
C GLU A 155 20.27 12.34 25.06
N HIS A 156 19.12 12.78 24.56
CA HIS A 156 17.86 12.85 25.33
C HIS A 156 17.08 11.55 25.22
N THR A 157 16.94 10.99 24.02
CA THR A 157 16.16 9.77 23.78
C THR A 157 17.01 8.50 23.78
N GLY A 158 18.33 8.63 23.61
CA GLY A 158 19.24 7.50 23.45
C GLY A 158 19.17 6.81 22.08
N ALA A 159 18.33 7.33 21.18
CA ALA A 159 18.12 6.82 19.81
C ALA A 159 19.37 6.96 18.95
N VAL A 160 19.53 6.06 17.98
CA VAL A 160 20.64 6.10 17.01
C VAL A 160 20.08 6.61 15.69
N VAL A 161 20.52 7.79 15.27
CA VAL A 161 19.94 8.50 14.12
C VAL A 161 20.98 8.66 13.02
N VAL A 162 20.57 8.55 11.76
CA VAL A 162 21.41 8.86 10.60
C VAL A 162 21.67 10.36 10.57
N ALA A 163 22.93 10.75 10.81
CA ALA A 163 23.35 12.16 10.87
C ALA A 163 23.73 12.73 9.49
N ARG A 164 24.30 11.91 8.61
CA ARG A 164 24.74 12.33 7.28
C ARG A 164 24.78 11.16 6.31
N ILE A 165 24.47 11.43 5.05
CA ILE A 165 24.68 10.52 3.92
C ILE A 165 25.78 11.07 3.04
N MET A 166 26.74 10.23 2.68
CA MET A 166 27.86 10.54 1.82
C MET A 166 27.45 10.34 0.36
N ARG A 167 27.52 11.42 -0.44
CA ARG A 167 27.22 11.38 -1.87
C ARG A 167 28.03 10.29 -2.56
N GLY A 168 27.37 9.48 -3.37
CA GLY A 168 27.96 8.37 -4.12
C GLY A 168 28.19 7.09 -3.31
N GLY A 169 27.91 7.06 -2.00
CA GLY A 169 28.00 5.85 -1.16
C GLY A 169 26.80 4.90 -1.32
N ALA A 170 26.86 3.72 -0.71
CA ALA A 170 25.80 2.71 -0.86
C ALA A 170 24.41 3.18 -0.35
N ALA A 171 24.36 3.96 0.72
CA ALA A 171 23.12 4.57 1.24
C ALA A 171 22.57 5.66 0.31
N ASP A 172 23.43 6.49 -0.28
CA ASP A 172 23.02 7.54 -1.23
C ASP A 172 22.47 6.93 -2.53
N ARG A 173 23.15 5.91 -3.06
CA ARG A 173 22.74 5.24 -4.30
C ARG A 173 21.47 4.41 -4.14
N SER A 174 21.13 3.97 -2.94
CA SER A 174 19.87 3.26 -2.71
C SER A 174 18.69 4.22 -2.68
N GLY A 175 18.86 5.44 -2.15
CA GLY A 175 17.77 6.38 -1.92
C GLY A 175 16.74 5.89 -0.89
N LEU A 176 17.06 4.84 -0.14
CA LEU A 176 16.14 4.20 0.82
C LEU A 176 16.41 4.59 2.27
N VAL A 177 17.53 5.24 2.54
CA VAL A 177 17.92 5.74 3.86
C VAL A 177 18.07 7.25 3.76
N HIS A 178 17.57 7.99 4.73
CA HIS A 178 17.59 9.44 4.79
C HIS A 178 18.24 9.95 6.07
N VAL A 179 18.69 11.21 6.04
CA VAL A 179 19.15 11.89 7.26
C VAL A 179 17.94 12.11 8.15
N GLY A 180 18.05 11.74 9.43
CA GLY A 180 16.95 11.75 10.38
C GLY A 180 16.34 10.39 10.66
N ASP A 181 16.63 9.36 9.84
CA ASP A 181 16.13 8.01 10.10
C ASP A 181 16.68 7.46 11.41
N GLU A 182 15.80 6.89 12.24
CA GLU A 182 16.19 6.17 13.46
C GLU A 182 16.51 4.70 13.13
N LEU A 183 17.71 4.27 13.50
CA LEU A 183 18.13 2.88 13.41
C LEU A 183 17.68 2.14 14.67
N ARG A 184 16.85 1.11 14.48
CA ARG A 184 16.45 0.18 15.56
C ARG A 184 17.35 -1.05 15.59
N GLU A 185 17.71 -1.57 14.42
CA GLU A 185 18.50 -2.80 14.25
C GLU A 185 19.42 -2.73 13.03
N VAL A 186 20.62 -3.31 13.11
CA VAL A 186 21.53 -3.49 11.97
C VAL A 186 22.07 -4.91 12.00
N ASN A 187 21.89 -5.65 10.88
CA ASN A 187 22.37 -7.03 10.72
C ASN A 187 21.90 -8.01 11.82
N GLY A 188 20.65 -7.93 12.30
CA GLY A 188 20.17 -8.82 13.36
C GLY A 188 20.48 -8.33 14.77
N VAL A 189 21.15 -7.17 14.92
CA VAL A 189 21.63 -6.66 16.20
C VAL A 189 20.95 -5.33 16.54
N ALA A 190 20.19 -5.32 17.64
CA ALA A 190 19.59 -4.10 18.17
C ALA A 190 20.68 -3.06 18.49
N VAL A 191 20.51 -1.84 17.98
CA VAL A 191 21.48 -0.75 18.20
C VAL A 191 21.14 0.09 19.43
N LEU A 192 19.93 -0.04 19.96
CA LEU A 192 19.51 0.60 21.20
C LEU A 192 20.46 0.19 22.35
N HIS A 193 20.96 1.17 23.08
CA HIS A 193 21.95 1.02 24.17
C HIS A 193 23.39 0.65 23.78
N LYS A 194 23.73 0.59 22.49
CA LYS A 194 25.12 0.41 22.05
C LYS A 194 25.87 1.73 21.94
N ARG A 195 27.19 1.70 22.15
CA ARG A 195 28.03 2.89 21.94
C ARG A 195 28.18 3.17 20.43
N PRO A 196 28.31 4.43 19.99
CA PRO A 196 28.51 4.77 18.57
C PRO A 196 29.66 4.00 17.90
N ASP A 197 30.75 3.73 18.64
CA ASP A 197 31.88 2.94 18.16
C ASP A 197 31.51 1.48 17.86
N GLU A 198 30.68 0.87 18.70
CA GLU A 198 30.21 -0.51 18.52
C GLU A 198 29.26 -0.61 17.32
N ILE A 199 28.38 0.38 17.16
CA ILE A 199 27.45 0.43 16.03
C ILE A 199 28.21 0.69 14.73
N SER A 200 29.25 1.52 14.76
CA SER A 200 30.15 1.74 13.62
C SER A 200 30.82 0.44 13.17
N GLN A 201 31.23 -0.43 14.10
CA GLN A 201 31.75 -1.76 13.77
C GLN A 201 30.68 -2.67 13.13
N ILE A 202 29.45 -2.65 13.64
CA ILE A 202 28.32 -3.42 13.09
C ILE A 202 27.98 -2.96 11.65
N LEU A 203 28.04 -1.65 11.38
CA LEU A 203 27.81 -1.04 10.07
C LEU A 203 28.94 -1.34 9.07
N VAL A 204 30.20 -1.29 9.52
CA VAL A 204 31.39 -1.60 8.70
C VAL A 204 31.45 -3.09 8.38
N GLY A 205 31.00 -3.94 9.30
CA GLY A 205 30.69 -5.36 9.07
C GLY A 205 31.34 -6.27 10.08
N LEU A 206 30.59 -7.24 10.58
CA LEU A 206 31.15 -8.54 10.89
C LEU A 206 31.49 -9.24 9.56
N PRO A 207 32.76 -9.53 9.26
CA PRO A 207 33.07 -10.52 8.24
C PRO A 207 32.78 -11.90 8.84
N GLY A 208 31.77 -12.60 8.29
CA GLY A 208 31.63 -14.05 8.42
C GLY A 208 31.47 -14.63 9.83
N ALA A 209 30.23 -14.89 10.23
CA ALA A 209 29.90 -16.06 11.06
C ALA A 209 29.23 -17.14 10.20
N GLY A 210 29.89 -17.47 9.08
CA GLY A 210 29.85 -18.83 8.54
C GLY A 210 30.77 -19.68 9.41
N GLY A 211 30.34 -19.94 10.64
CA GLY A 211 30.99 -20.89 11.53
C GLY A 211 30.63 -22.29 11.06
N LEU A 212 31.56 -22.91 10.34
CA LEU A 212 31.64 -24.34 10.12
C LEU A 212 31.31 -25.07 11.43
N SER A 213 30.30 -25.94 11.39
CA SER A 213 30.15 -27.06 12.31
C SER A 213 31.40 -27.94 12.20
N PRO A 214 32.15 -28.19 13.29
CA PRO A 214 33.09 -29.30 13.31
C PRO A 214 32.39 -30.53 13.90
N SER A 215 32.31 -31.56 13.05
CA SER A 215 32.12 -33.00 13.34
C SER A 215 30.81 -33.44 13.98
#